data_AF-A0A940KTD9-F1
#
_entry.id   AF-A0A940KTD9-F1
#
_cell.length_a   1.000
_cell.length_b   1.000
_cell.length_c   1.000
_cell.angle_alpha   90.00
_cell.angle_beta   90.00
_cell.angle_gamma   90.00
#
_symmetry.space_group_name_H-M   'P 1'
#
loop_
_entity.id
_entity.type
_entity.pdbx_description
1 polymer ?
#
loop_
_entity_poly.entity_id
_entity_poly.type
_entity_poly.pdbx_seq_one_letter_code
_entity_poly.pdbx_strand_id
1 'polypeptide(L)'
;MFSSLIRSLFRITILFACGTFSVKLRAQLPADIIKYKELIKQHVYKDYKGMLKPAAGSLSYPFITPGSDAYAKDLWDWDSWLTNIALRQIITDQGNATDEKELLAYEQGCVLNFLKYAGSDGYIPIVIWQQSNPRGEMPPDIYKANMHKPVLAQHAAFITRQQKGDAEWLREKFNLLQSFMNNYEAFHKHKPTGLYYWQNDLAIGVDNDPSTYYRPAGSSASILLNCFMYKELKAMVYLAERL
;
A
#
# COMPACT_ATOMS: atom_id res chain seq x y z
N MET A 1 22.39 17.63 -69.29
CA MET A 1 21.67 18.91 -69.16
C MET A 1 20.20 18.66 -69.47
N PHE A 2 19.27 19.16 -68.65
CA PHE A 2 17.81 18.93 -68.70
C PHE A 2 17.28 17.56 -68.24
N SER A 3 17.52 17.17 -66.98
CA SER A 3 16.53 16.32 -66.28
C SER A 3 16.60 16.35 -64.74
N SER A 4 17.66 16.90 -64.14
CA SER A 4 17.78 16.96 -62.68
C SER A 4 17.26 18.26 -62.02
N LEU A 5 16.90 19.29 -62.79
CA LEU A 5 16.52 20.60 -62.23
C LEU A 5 15.03 20.76 -61.87
N ILE A 6 14.15 19.86 -62.34
CA ILE A 6 12.69 19.95 -62.09
C ILE A 6 12.25 19.19 -60.82
N ARG A 7 13.11 18.30 -60.28
CA ARG A 7 12.80 17.59 -59.03
C ARG A 7 13.17 18.37 -57.76
N SER A 8 13.89 19.49 -57.89
CA SER A 8 14.33 20.29 -56.73
C SER A 8 13.39 21.43 -56.35
N LEU A 9 12.46 21.84 -57.21
CA LEU A 9 11.49 22.90 -56.88
C LEU A 9 10.19 22.39 -56.23
N PHE A 10 9.86 21.10 -56.35
CA PHE A 10 8.64 20.53 -55.75
C PHE A 10 8.82 19.98 -54.33
N ARG A 11 10.04 20.01 -53.76
CA ARG A 11 10.30 19.60 -52.37
C ARG A 11 10.45 20.76 -51.38
N ILE A 12 10.43 22.01 -51.86
CA ILE A 12 10.63 23.20 -51.01
C ILE A 12 9.30 23.85 -50.57
N THR A 13 8.16 23.44 -51.14
CA THR A 13 6.84 24.03 -50.80
C THR A 13 6.01 23.23 -49.79
N ILE A 14 6.49 22.08 -49.29
CA ILE A 14 5.86 21.32 -48.19
C ILE A 14 6.81 21.22 -46.98
N LEU A 15 7.50 22.31 -46.68
CA LEU A 15 8.32 22.41 -45.46
C LEU A 15 8.20 23.76 -44.74
N PHE A 16 7.21 24.58 -45.13
CA PHE A 16 6.94 25.88 -44.50
C PHE A 16 5.50 26.06 -44.01
N ALA A 17 4.78 24.97 -43.76
CA ALA A 17 3.41 24.99 -43.22
C ALA A 17 3.18 24.04 -42.02
N CYS A 18 4.25 23.65 -41.30
CA CYS A 18 4.14 22.96 -40.01
C CYS A 18 4.91 23.66 -38.88
N GLY A 19 5.37 24.89 -39.09
CA GLY A 19 5.75 25.78 -38.00
C GLY A 19 4.49 26.46 -37.46
N THR A 20 4.24 26.34 -36.15
CA THR A 20 3.19 27.02 -35.35
C THR A 20 1.85 26.31 -35.11
N PHE A 21 1.79 24.98 -35.06
CA PHE A 21 0.70 24.29 -34.36
C PHE A 21 1.21 23.23 -33.37
N SER A 22 2.20 23.58 -32.56
CA SER A 22 2.34 23.01 -31.21
C SER A 22 1.34 23.70 -30.27
N VAL A 23 0.07 23.76 -30.68
CA VAL A 23 -1.01 24.03 -29.73
C VAL A 23 -1.03 22.83 -28.83
N LYS A 24 -0.67 23.06 -27.57
CA LYS A 24 -0.79 22.12 -26.47
C LYS A 24 -2.17 21.49 -26.54
N LEU A 25 -2.26 20.26 -27.06
CA LEU A 25 -3.39 19.37 -26.82
C LEU A 25 -3.25 18.82 -25.39
N ARG A 26 -3.13 19.72 -24.40
CA ARG A 26 -3.69 19.43 -23.09
C ARG A 26 -5.18 19.59 -23.32
N ALA A 27 -5.90 18.49 -23.48
CA ALA A 27 -7.34 18.51 -23.31
C ALA A 27 -7.61 19.25 -22.01
N GLN A 28 -8.16 20.47 -22.11
CA GLN A 28 -8.53 21.26 -20.94
C GLN A 28 -9.53 20.38 -20.20
N LEU A 29 -9.19 19.92 -19.00
CA LEU A 29 -10.15 19.21 -18.16
C LEU A 29 -11.39 20.11 -18.06
N PRO A 30 -12.61 19.57 -18.24
CA PRO A 30 -13.84 20.31 -18.02
C PRO A 30 -13.74 21.16 -16.76
N ALA A 31 -14.19 22.41 -16.80
CA ALA A 31 -14.07 23.36 -15.69
C ALA A 31 -14.59 22.78 -14.36
N ASP A 32 -15.63 21.94 -14.43
CA ASP A 32 -16.18 21.22 -13.29
C ASP A 32 -15.20 20.23 -12.67
N ILE A 33 -14.40 19.51 -13.46
CA ILE A 33 -13.40 18.56 -12.92
C ILE A 33 -12.33 19.31 -12.14
N ILE A 34 -11.88 20.48 -12.64
CA ILE A 34 -10.92 21.33 -11.92
C ILE A 34 -11.54 21.80 -10.60
N LYS A 35 -12.77 22.33 -10.64
CA LYS A 35 -13.50 22.78 -9.47
C LYS A 35 -13.64 21.67 -8.41
N TYR A 36 -14.12 20.48 -8.80
CA TYR A 36 -14.34 19.38 -7.86
C TYR A 36 -13.03 18.80 -7.34
N LYS A 37 -11.98 18.74 -8.17
CA LYS A 37 -10.65 18.33 -7.71
C LYS A 37 -10.14 19.25 -6.60
N GLU A 38 -10.22 20.56 -6.79
CA GLU A 38 -9.77 21.52 -5.77
C GLU A 38 -10.63 21.45 -4.51
N LEU A 39 -11.95 21.29 -4.65
CA LEU A 39 -12.85 21.13 -3.50
C LEU A 39 -12.53 19.87 -2.67
N ILE A 40 -12.29 18.73 -3.34
CA ILE A 40 -11.90 17.47 -2.68
C ILE A 40 -10.57 17.64 -1.97
N LYS A 41 -9.57 18.25 -2.63
CA LYS A 41 -8.26 18.52 -2.01
C LYS A 41 -8.41 19.39 -0.77
N GLN A 42 -9.12 20.51 -0.85
CA GLN A 42 -9.35 21.42 0.27
C GLN A 42 -9.98 20.70 1.46
N HIS A 43 -10.97 19.83 1.23
CA HIS A 43 -11.61 19.08 2.28
C HIS A 43 -10.65 18.06 2.93
N VAL A 44 -9.99 17.24 2.12
CA VAL A 44 -9.04 16.22 2.61
C VAL A 44 -7.87 16.88 3.36
N TYR A 45 -7.36 18.01 2.87
CA TYR A 45 -6.23 18.75 3.45
C TYR A 45 -6.56 19.37 4.80
N LYS A 46 -7.83 19.71 5.03
CA LYS A 46 -8.28 20.26 6.30
C LYS A 46 -8.32 19.18 7.39
N ASP A 47 -8.76 17.98 7.03
CA ASP A 47 -9.16 16.96 8.02
C ASP A 47 -8.14 15.83 8.18
N TYR A 48 -7.06 15.80 7.38
CA TYR A 48 -6.18 14.64 7.31
C TYR A 48 -5.51 14.24 8.62
N LYS A 49 -5.22 15.21 9.49
CA LYS A 49 -4.60 14.95 10.79
C LYS A 49 -5.49 14.09 11.70
N GLY A 50 -6.79 14.01 11.42
CA GLY A 50 -7.72 13.11 12.09
C GLY A 50 -7.39 11.62 11.91
N MET A 51 -6.56 11.25 10.93
CA MET A 51 -6.08 9.88 10.71
C MET A 51 -4.83 9.54 11.53
N LEU A 52 -4.14 10.54 12.08
CA LEU A 52 -2.94 10.34 12.89
C LEU A 52 -3.34 10.11 14.35
N LYS A 53 -2.98 8.95 14.90
CA LYS A 53 -3.33 8.56 16.27
C LYS A 53 -2.08 8.39 17.12
N PRO A 54 -2.06 8.96 18.34
CA PRO A 54 -0.96 8.71 19.26
C PRO A 54 -0.94 7.24 19.67
N ALA A 55 0.20 6.79 20.20
CA ALA A 55 0.28 5.49 20.86
C ALA A 55 -0.75 5.41 22.00
N ALA A 56 -1.46 4.29 22.10
CA ALA A 56 -2.48 4.09 23.11
C ALA A 56 -2.76 2.60 23.34
N GLY A 57 -2.88 2.18 24.60
CA GLY A 57 -3.18 0.80 24.98
C GLY A 57 -2.18 -0.19 24.38
N SER A 58 -2.68 -1.13 23.57
CA SER A 58 -1.87 -2.17 22.93
C SER A 58 -0.98 -1.65 21.79
N LEU A 59 -1.30 -0.47 21.25
CA LEU A 59 -0.54 0.20 20.19
C LEU A 59 0.55 1.06 20.82
N SER A 60 1.78 0.51 20.91
CA SER A 60 2.92 1.18 21.53
C SER A 60 3.54 2.30 20.70
N TYR A 61 3.28 2.29 19.39
CA TYR A 61 3.73 3.32 18.47
C TYR A 61 2.55 4.15 17.97
N PRO A 62 2.74 5.45 17.66
CA PRO A 62 1.73 6.22 16.95
C PRO A 62 1.40 5.57 15.60
N PHE A 63 0.18 5.71 15.11
CA PHE A 63 -0.31 4.94 13.97
C PHE A 63 -1.35 5.70 13.14
N ILE A 64 -1.71 5.12 12.00
CA ILE A 64 -2.61 5.71 11.02
C ILE A 64 -3.91 4.89 10.98
N THR A 65 -5.06 5.57 10.97
CA THR A 65 -6.40 4.97 10.81
C THR A 65 -7.07 5.45 9.52
N PRO A 66 -8.08 4.74 8.97
CA PRO A 66 -8.72 5.09 7.68
C PRO A 66 -9.61 6.35 7.70
N GLY A 67 -9.66 7.11 8.80
CA GLY A 67 -10.36 8.40 8.87
C GLY A 67 -11.87 8.33 9.15
N SER A 68 -12.42 7.15 9.40
CA SER A 68 -13.80 6.96 9.86
C SER A 68 -13.86 6.78 11.38
N ASP A 69 -14.89 7.34 12.01
CA ASP A 69 -15.14 7.20 13.46
C ASP A 69 -15.31 5.74 13.88
N ALA A 70 -15.83 4.89 12.99
CA ALA A 70 -16.02 3.46 13.24
C ALA A 70 -14.71 2.70 13.49
N TYR A 71 -13.56 3.23 13.03
CA TYR A 71 -12.25 2.59 13.11
C TYR A 71 -11.20 3.52 13.73
N ALA A 72 -11.62 4.57 14.42
CA ALA A 72 -10.75 5.68 14.79
C ALA A 72 -9.67 5.33 15.83
N LYS A 73 -9.72 4.16 16.45
CA LYS A 73 -8.84 3.76 17.56
C LYS A 73 -8.01 2.51 17.27
N ASP A 74 -8.29 1.81 16.18
CA ASP A 74 -7.74 0.48 15.94
C ASP A 74 -6.90 0.47 14.67
N LEU A 75 -5.83 -0.31 14.69
CA LEU A 75 -4.89 -0.40 13.57
C LEU A 75 -5.27 -1.57 12.67
N TRP A 76 -5.75 -1.26 11.47
CA TRP A 76 -6.10 -2.23 10.44
C TRP A 76 -5.00 -2.32 9.38
N ASP A 77 -4.73 -3.55 8.93
CA ASP A 77 -3.61 -3.89 8.04
C ASP A 77 -3.52 -3.01 6.78
N TRP A 78 -4.30 -3.31 5.74
CA TRP A 78 -4.25 -2.63 4.44
C TRP A 78 -4.78 -1.18 4.51
N ASP A 79 -5.69 -0.88 5.42
CA ASP A 79 -6.26 0.46 5.62
C ASP A 79 -5.16 1.45 6.00
N SER A 80 -4.32 1.10 6.98
CA SER A 80 -3.23 1.96 7.44
C SER A 80 -2.19 2.20 6.33
N TRP A 81 -1.90 1.19 5.52
CA TRP A 81 -0.99 1.29 4.38
C TRP A 81 -1.54 2.21 3.27
N LEU A 82 -2.77 1.98 2.81
CA LEU A 82 -3.37 2.78 1.74
C LEU A 82 -3.62 4.23 2.19
N THR A 83 -4.05 4.41 3.43
CA THR A 83 -4.20 5.74 4.03
C THR A 83 -2.86 6.46 4.10
N ASN A 84 -1.79 5.74 4.45
CA ASN A 84 -0.46 6.33 4.47
C ASN A 84 -0.03 6.87 3.08
N ILE A 85 -0.31 6.13 2.01
CA ILE A 85 -0.01 6.60 0.64
C ILE A 85 -0.70 7.95 0.37
N ALA A 86 -1.97 8.09 0.76
CA ALA A 86 -2.71 9.35 0.61
C ALA A 86 -2.11 10.47 1.47
N LEU A 87 -1.81 10.18 2.75
CA LEU A 87 -1.18 11.14 3.68
C LEU A 87 0.15 11.66 3.14
N ARG A 88 0.99 10.77 2.61
CA ARG A 88 2.28 11.14 2.03
C ARG A 88 2.13 12.03 0.79
N GLN A 89 1.09 11.81 -0.03
CA GLN A 89 0.76 12.72 -1.14
C GLN A 89 0.31 14.10 -0.63
N ILE A 90 -0.48 14.17 0.45
CA ILE A 90 -0.89 15.44 1.06
C ILE A 90 0.33 16.23 1.54
N ILE A 91 1.25 15.56 2.26
CA ILE A 91 2.49 16.21 2.72
C ILE A 91 3.36 16.65 1.54
N THR A 92 3.42 15.88 0.45
CA THR A 92 4.13 16.27 -0.78
C THR A 92 3.53 17.53 -1.41
N ASP A 93 2.20 17.65 -1.39
CA ASP A 93 1.50 18.74 -2.08
C ASP A 93 1.49 20.06 -1.31
N GLN A 94 1.45 20.02 0.03
CA GLN A 94 1.29 21.23 0.85
C GLN A 94 2.05 21.23 2.19
N GLY A 95 2.73 20.13 2.54
CA GLY A 95 3.48 20.01 3.78
C GLY A 95 4.89 20.61 3.68
N ASN A 96 5.62 20.50 4.78
CA ASN A 96 7.03 20.87 4.88
C ASN A 96 7.86 19.76 5.57
N ALA A 97 9.17 19.98 5.72
CA ALA A 97 10.08 19.00 6.33
C ALA A 97 9.70 18.61 7.77
N THR A 98 9.06 19.49 8.53
CA THR A 98 8.56 19.18 9.87
C THR A 98 7.38 18.22 9.80
N ASP A 99 6.41 18.48 8.89
CA ASP A 99 5.27 17.57 8.70
C ASP A 99 5.73 16.20 8.16
N GLU A 100 6.76 16.18 7.30
CA GLU A 100 7.35 14.96 6.77
C GLU A 100 7.95 14.08 7.88
N LYS A 101 8.69 14.72 8.80
CA LYS A 101 9.30 14.09 9.96
C LYS A 101 8.26 13.64 10.99
N GLU A 102 7.22 14.44 11.21
CA GLU A 102 6.10 14.07 12.07
C GLU A 102 5.41 12.81 11.52
N LEU A 103 5.01 12.83 10.25
CA LEU A 103 4.31 11.72 9.59
C LEU A 103 5.10 10.42 9.69
N LEU A 104 6.42 10.45 9.46
CA LEU A 104 7.29 9.26 9.49
C LEU A 104 7.11 8.40 10.75
N ALA A 105 6.94 9.04 11.92
CA ALA A 105 6.73 8.32 13.17
C ALA A 105 5.44 7.48 13.15
N TYR A 106 4.36 8.02 12.59
CA TYR A 106 3.09 7.32 12.43
C TYR A 106 3.17 6.22 11.36
N GLU A 107 3.89 6.45 10.27
CA GLU A 107 4.06 5.44 9.21
C GLU A 107 4.81 4.22 9.73
N GLN A 108 6.00 4.44 10.31
CA GLN A 108 6.81 3.37 10.89
C GLN A 108 6.05 2.69 12.03
N GLY A 109 5.33 3.47 12.83
CA GLY A 109 4.55 2.93 13.93
C GLY A 109 3.43 1.99 13.51
N CYS A 110 2.82 2.14 12.32
CA CYS A 110 1.90 1.14 11.77
C CYS A 110 2.61 -0.22 11.64
N VAL A 111 3.77 -0.24 10.99
CA VAL A 111 4.54 -1.48 10.78
C VAL A 111 5.06 -2.06 12.10
N LEU A 112 5.63 -1.21 12.95
CA LEU A 112 6.23 -1.62 14.22
C LEU A 112 5.19 -2.16 15.21
N ASN A 113 3.96 -1.63 15.22
CA ASN A 113 2.87 -2.17 16.03
C ASN A 113 2.48 -3.59 15.59
N PHE A 114 2.40 -3.88 14.28
CA PHE A 114 2.17 -5.26 13.81
C PHE A 114 3.33 -6.19 14.16
N LEU A 115 4.56 -5.76 13.89
CA LEU A 115 5.75 -6.58 14.19
C LEU A 115 5.97 -6.81 15.68
N LYS A 116 5.48 -5.93 16.56
CA LYS A 116 5.47 -6.16 18.02
C LYS A 116 4.72 -7.43 18.40
N TYR A 117 3.70 -7.80 17.63
CA TYR A 117 2.86 -8.97 17.87
C TYR A 117 3.11 -10.12 16.87
N ALA A 118 4.18 -10.01 16.07
CA ALA A 118 4.67 -11.09 15.23
C ALA A 118 5.53 -12.06 16.06
N GLY A 119 5.51 -13.34 15.71
CA GLY A 119 6.34 -14.39 16.32
C GLY A 119 7.08 -15.22 15.27
N SER A 120 7.88 -16.18 15.74
CA SER A 120 8.51 -17.19 14.86
C SER A 120 7.49 -18.12 14.21
N ASP A 121 6.26 -18.18 14.74
CA ASP A 121 5.10 -18.82 14.12
C ASP A 121 4.60 -18.09 12.85
N GLY A 122 5.06 -16.86 12.62
CA GLY A 122 4.70 -16.06 11.44
C GLY A 122 3.28 -15.52 11.45
N TYR A 123 2.50 -15.72 12.51
CA TYR A 123 1.16 -15.14 12.60
C TYR A 123 1.23 -13.66 12.97
N ILE A 124 0.52 -12.82 12.22
CA ILE A 124 0.34 -11.40 12.49
C ILE A 124 -1.16 -11.10 12.44
N PRO A 125 -1.75 -10.45 13.45
CA PRO A 125 -3.18 -10.17 13.44
C PRO A 125 -3.58 -9.20 12.32
N ILE A 126 -4.79 -9.36 11.78
CA ILE A 126 -5.38 -8.46 10.75
C ILE A 126 -5.62 -7.06 11.30
N VAL A 127 -5.99 -6.99 12.58
CA VAL A 127 -6.30 -5.76 13.31
C VAL A 127 -5.68 -5.83 14.70
N ILE A 128 -5.18 -4.70 15.19
CA ILE A 128 -4.78 -4.54 16.59
C ILE A 128 -5.78 -3.59 17.23
N TRP A 129 -6.63 -4.14 18.09
CA TRP A 129 -7.57 -3.35 18.88
C TRP A 129 -6.84 -2.63 20.00
N GLN A 130 -7.14 -1.35 20.21
CA GLN A 130 -6.46 -0.53 21.22
C GLN A 130 -6.57 -1.12 22.63
N GLN A 131 -7.69 -1.79 22.93
CA GLN A 131 -8.07 -2.32 24.25
C GLN A 131 -8.17 -3.85 24.22
N SER A 132 -7.12 -4.54 23.76
CA SER A 132 -7.06 -6.02 23.65
C SER A 132 -5.71 -6.58 24.08
N ASN A 133 -5.61 -7.91 24.20
CA ASN A 133 -4.32 -8.60 24.22
C ASN A 133 -4.13 -9.40 22.90
N PRO A 134 -3.49 -8.84 21.85
CA PRO A 134 -3.45 -9.47 20.54
C PRO A 134 -2.86 -10.90 20.51
N ARG A 135 -1.89 -11.19 21.39
CA ARG A 135 -1.31 -12.55 21.50
C ARG A 135 -2.10 -13.47 22.43
N GLY A 136 -2.91 -12.91 23.34
CA GLY A 136 -3.83 -13.69 24.17
C GLY A 136 -5.12 -14.07 23.46
N GLU A 137 -5.46 -13.35 22.39
CA GLU A 137 -6.71 -13.49 21.62
C GLU A 137 -6.48 -14.10 20.22
N MET A 138 -5.43 -14.89 20.06
CA MET A 138 -5.14 -15.55 18.78
C MET A 138 -6.20 -16.62 18.44
N PRO A 139 -6.41 -16.90 17.14
CA PRO A 139 -7.20 -18.04 16.72
C PRO A 139 -6.66 -19.35 17.34
N PRO A 140 -7.53 -20.33 17.64
CA PRO A 140 -7.09 -21.62 18.18
C PRO A 140 -6.09 -22.36 17.28
N ASP A 141 -6.24 -22.20 15.96
CA ASP A 141 -5.30 -22.69 14.95
C ASP A 141 -4.94 -21.55 14.00
N ILE A 142 -3.81 -20.90 14.31
CA ILE A 142 -3.28 -19.78 13.52
C ILE A 142 -2.96 -20.15 12.06
N TYR A 143 -2.78 -21.44 11.76
CA TYR A 143 -2.45 -21.92 10.41
C TYR A 143 -3.70 -22.24 9.57
N LYS A 144 -4.89 -22.14 10.18
CA LYS A 144 -6.21 -22.26 9.53
C LYS A 144 -7.06 -21.01 9.66
N ALA A 145 -6.45 -19.90 10.08
CA ALA A 145 -7.10 -18.60 10.18
C ALA A 145 -6.48 -17.62 9.19
N ASN A 146 -7.27 -16.67 8.70
CA ASN A 146 -6.68 -15.53 8.00
C ASN A 146 -5.83 -14.70 8.99
N MET A 147 -4.77 -14.12 8.46
CA MET A 147 -3.86 -13.24 9.17
C MET A 147 -3.65 -11.97 8.34
N HIS A 148 -2.83 -11.04 8.82
CA HIS A 148 -2.49 -9.79 8.13
C HIS A 148 -2.32 -10.03 6.63
N LYS A 149 -3.00 -9.23 5.79
CA LYS A 149 -2.87 -9.32 4.34
C LYS A 149 -1.40 -9.14 3.95
N PRO A 150 -0.89 -9.76 2.88
CA PRO A 150 0.52 -9.62 2.51
C PRO A 150 0.76 -8.23 1.88
N VAL A 151 0.77 -7.20 2.73
CA VAL A 151 0.97 -5.77 2.43
C VAL A 151 1.89 -5.07 3.44
N LEU A 152 2.41 -5.80 4.43
CA LEU A 152 3.22 -5.24 5.53
C LEU A 152 4.63 -4.88 5.05
N ALA A 153 5.27 -5.79 4.30
CA ALA A 153 6.54 -5.52 3.65
C ALA A 153 6.38 -4.45 2.57
N GLN A 154 5.26 -4.42 1.85
CA GLN A 154 4.95 -3.33 0.92
C GLN A 154 4.88 -1.97 1.61
N HIS A 155 4.23 -1.89 2.77
CA HIS A 155 4.18 -0.66 3.57
C HIS A 155 5.57 -0.25 4.04
N ALA A 156 6.35 -1.19 4.59
CA ALA A 156 7.72 -0.94 5.01
C ALA A 156 8.64 -0.48 3.85
N ALA A 157 8.51 -1.10 2.67
CA ALA A 157 9.25 -0.72 1.47
C ALA A 157 8.85 0.66 0.96
N PHE A 158 7.56 1.01 1.02
CA PHE A 158 7.07 2.35 0.70
C PHE A 158 7.72 3.41 1.60
N ILE A 159 7.71 3.22 2.91
CA ILE A 159 8.33 4.12 3.89
C ILE A 159 9.83 4.26 3.61
N THR A 160 10.52 3.13 3.44
CA THR A 160 11.95 3.08 3.14
C THR A 160 12.30 3.87 1.87
N ARG A 161 11.43 3.87 0.85
CA ARG A 161 11.63 4.69 -0.37
C ARG A 161 11.51 6.19 -0.10
N GLN A 162 10.58 6.61 0.77
CA GLN A 162 10.50 8.02 1.19
C GLN A 162 11.77 8.43 1.95
N GLN A 163 12.33 7.50 2.72
CA GLN A 163 13.58 7.66 3.46
C GLN A 163 14.84 7.42 2.60
N LYS A 164 14.77 7.62 1.28
CA LYS A 164 15.91 7.48 0.36
C LYS A 164 16.63 6.13 0.41
N GLY A 165 15.90 5.07 0.78
CA GLY A 165 16.43 3.71 0.88
C GLY A 165 16.88 3.31 2.28
N ASP A 166 16.80 4.18 3.29
CA ASP A 166 17.14 3.84 4.67
C ASP A 166 16.12 2.86 5.28
N ALA A 167 16.56 1.62 5.45
CA ALA A 167 15.79 0.52 6.03
C ALA A 167 16.21 0.20 7.47
N GLU A 168 17.17 0.92 8.07
CA GLU A 168 17.78 0.55 9.35
C GLU A 168 16.79 0.39 10.49
N TRP A 169 15.73 1.21 10.48
CA TRP A 169 14.63 1.16 11.45
C TRP A 169 13.93 -0.20 11.54
N LEU A 170 14.06 -1.05 10.51
CA LEU A 170 13.46 -2.37 10.42
C LEU A 170 14.43 -3.52 10.77
N ARG A 171 15.75 -3.25 10.82
CA ARG A 171 16.81 -4.27 10.87
C ARG A 171 16.56 -5.36 11.91
N GLU A 172 16.26 -4.94 13.14
CA GLU A 172 16.06 -5.86 14.28
C GLU A 172 14.77 -6.70 14.19
N LYS A 173 13.83 -6.31 13.32
CA LYS A 173 12.52 -6.96 13.17
C LYS A 173 12.32 -7.60 11.80
N PHE A 174 13.31 -7.52 10.91
CA PHE A 174 13.19 -8.02 9.54
C PHE A 174 12.99 -9.54 9.48
N ASN A 175 13.54 -10.28 10.45
CA ASN A 175 13.30 -11.72 10.61
C ASN A 175 11.82 -12.07 10.90
N LEU A 176 11.06 -11.16 11.51
CA LEU A 176 9.63 -11.36 11.77
C LEU A 176 8.82 -11.28 10.46
N LEU A 177 9.19 -10.40 9.54
CA LEU A 177 8.62 -10.38 8.19
C LEU A 177 8.92 -11.68 7.44
N GLN A 178 10.15 -12.21 7.55
CA GLN A 178 10.49 -13.51 6.96
C GLN A 178 9.64 -14.64 7.56
N SER A 179 9.43 -14.62 8.87
CA SER A 179 8.58 -15.61 9.55
C SER A 179 7.13 -15.54 9.06
N PHE A 180 6.60 -14.33 8.87
CA PHE A 180 5.29 -14.10 8.27
C PHE A 180 5.16 -14.66 6.85
N MET A 181 6.17 -14.45 6.00
CA MET A 181 6.19 -15.04 4.66
C MET A 181 6.26 -16.57 4.70
N ASN A 182 7.04 -17.13 5.62
CA ASN A 182 7.16 -18.58 5.79
C ASN A 182 5.81 -19.21 6.20
N ASN A 183 5.00 -18.52 7.00
CA ASN A 183 3.66 -19.01 7.36
C ASN A 183 2.75 -19.07 6.12
N TYR A 184 2.66 -17.99 5.33
CA TYR A 184 1.90 -18.01 4.07
C TYR A 184 2.36 -19.14 3.13
N GLU A 185 3.67 -19.28 2.96
CA GLU A 185 4.28 -20.30 2.11
C GLU A 185 3.96 -21.74 2.55
N ALA A 186 3.99 -21.98 3.87
CA ALA A 186 3.80 -23.32 4.43
C ALA A 186 2.32 -23.73 4.54
N PHE A 187 1.43 -22.80 4.89
CA PHE A 187 0.06 -23.11 5.33
C PHE A 187 -1.05 -22.48 4.48
N HIS A 188 -0.71 -21.53 3.60
CA HIS A 188 -1.68 -20.79 2.78
C HIS A 188 -1.37 -20.87 1.28
N LYS A 189 -0.54 -21.83 0.86
CA LYS A 189 -0.18 -22.04 -0.54
C LYS A 189 -0.54 -23.43 -1.01
N HIS A 190 -1.28 -23.50 -2.11
CA HIS A 190 -1.55 -24.75 -2.79
C HIS A 190 -0.32 -25.20 -3.57
N LYS A 191 0.43 -26.17 -3.04
CA LYS A 191 1.73 -26.60 -3.57
C LYS A 191 1.73 -26.94 -5.07
N PRO A 192 0.74 -27.68 -5.63
CA PRO A 192 0.74 -28.01 -7.05
C PRO A 192 0.62 -26.80 -7.99
N THR A 193 -0.15 -25.78 -7.61
CA THR A 193 -0.37 -24.59 -8.46
C THR A 193 0.55 -23.44 -8.12
N GLY A 194 1.15 -23.44 -6.93
CA GLY A 194 1.93 -22.32 -6.39
C GLY A 194 1.08 -21.10 -6.01
N LEU A 195 -0.25 -21.19 -6.08
CA LEU A 195 -1.14 -20.09 -5.73
C LEU A 195 -1.44 -20.07 -4.24
N TYR A 196 -1.52 -18.86 -3.68
CA TYR A 196 -1.93 -18.62 -2.32
C TYR A 196 -3.45 -18.55 -2.21
N TYR A 197 -4.00 -18.97 -1.08
CA TYR A 197 -5.43 -18.98 -0.81
C TYR A 197 -5.80 -18.34 0.53
N TRP A 198 -7.02 -17.80 0.61
CA TRP A 198 -7.63 -17.42 1.88
C TRP A 198 -8.12 -18.65 2.64
N GLN A 199 -8.01 -18.65 3.97
CA GLN A 199 -8.55 -19.73 4.79
C GLN A 199 -10.08 -19.69 4.80
N ASN A 200 -10.65 -18.50 4.87
CA ASN A 200 -12.08 -18.24 4.77
C ASN A 200 -12.33 -16.80 4.28
N ASP A 201 -13.57 -16.35 4.33
CA ASP A 201 -14.03 -15.02 3.89
C ASP A 201 -13.96 -13.94 4.99
N LEU A 202 -13.44 -14.26 6.18
CA LEU A 202 -13.37 -13.31 7.29
C LEU A 202 -12.21 -12.33 7.12
N ALA A 203 -12.55 -11.03 7.11
CA ALA A 203 -11.61 -9.90 7.19
C ALA A 203 -10.50 -9.92 6.11
N ILE A 204 -10.82 -10.48 4.94
CA ILE A 204 -9.95 -10.47 3.75
C ILE A 204 -10.01 -9.13 2.99
N GLY A 205 -10.83 -8.20 3.45
CA GLY A 205 -11.01 -6.85 2.90
C GLY A 205 -12.11 -6.77 1.85
N VAL A 206 -12.44 -7.91 1.24
CA VAL A 206 -13.54 -8.09 0.28
C VAL A 206 -14.40 -9.28 0.74
N ASP A 207 -14.83 -9.23 1.99
CA ASP A 207 -15.39 -10.37 2.74
C ASP A 207 -16.62 -11.01 2.08
N ASN A 208 -17.39 -10.24 1.30
CA ASN A 208 -18.54 -10.73 0.55
C ASN A 208 -18.29 -10.91 -0.96
N ASP A 209 -17.02 -10.93 -1.39
CA ASP A 209 -16.67 -11.16 -2.79
C ASP A 209 -17.05 -12.58 -3.23
N PRO A 210 -17.79 -12.75 -4.35
CA PRO A 210 -18.35 -14.04 -4.75
C PRO A 210 -17.30 -15.10 -5.14
N SER A 211 -16.03 -14.71 -5.32
CA SER A 211 -14.95 -15.66 -5.53
C SER A 211 -14.54 -16.38 -4.23
N THR A 212 -14.80 -15.78 -3.06
CA THR A 212 -14.36 -16.31 -1.75
C THR A 212 -15.51 -16.54 -0.78
N TYR A 213 -16.51 -15.66 -0.78
CA TYR A 213 -17.65 -15.71 0.13
C TYR A 213 -18.35 -17.07 0.10
N TYR A 214 -18.54 -17.66 1.29
CA TYR A 214 -19.23 -18.94 1.49
C TYR A 214 -18.61 -20.14 0.74
N ARG A 215 -17.36 -20.03 0.28
CA ARG A 215 -16.61 -21.16 -0.28
C ARG A 215 -16.08 -22.05 0.85
N PRO A 216 -15.82 -23.35 0.58
CA PRO A 216 -15.12 -24.21 1.53
C PRO A 216 -13.79 -23.60 2.00
N ALA A 217 -13.41 -23.85 3.25
CA ALA A 217 -12.18 -23.31 3.80
C ALA A 217 -10.95 -23.71 2.95
N GLY A 218 -10.03 -22.76 2.73
CA GLY A 218 -8.81 -22.98 1.96
C GLY A 218 -9.02 -23.23 0.46
N SER A 219 -10.22 -22.99 -0.09
CA SER A 219 -10.53 -23.29 -1.49
C SER A 219 -10.52 -22.08 -2.43
N SER A 220 -10.29 -20.86 -1.91
CA SER A 220 -10.27 -19.63 -2.71
C SER A 220 -8.85 -19.11 -2.93
N ALA A 221 -8.29 -19.39 -4.10
CA ALA A 221 -7.07 -18.77 -4.60
C ALA A 221 -7.36 -17.44 -5.29
N SER A 222 -7.82 -16.44 -4.52
CA SER A 222 -8.21 -15.13 -5.04
C SER A 222 -7.07 -14.45 -5.81
N ILE A 223 -7.40 -13.83 -6.95
CA ILE A 223 -6.46 -13.01 -7.74
C ILE A 223 -5.91 -11.88 -6.88
N LEU A 224 -6.75 -11.25 -6.05
CA LEU A 224 -6.35 -10.15 -5.17
C LEU A 224 -5.21 -10.58 -4.22
N LEU A 225 -5.38 -11.71 -3.52
CA LEU A 225 -4.38 -12.26 -2.61
C LEU A 225 -3.06 -12.52 -3.34
N ASN A 226 -3.11 -13.16 -4.50
CA ASN A 226 -1.91 -13.51 -5.25
C ASN A 226 -1.20 -12.26 -5.80
N CYS A 227 -1.95 -11.22 -6.19
CA CYS A 227 -1.37 -9.93 -6.55
C CYS A 227 -0.69 -9.25 -5.35
N PHE A 228 -1.32 -9.25 -4.17
CA PHE A 228 -0.69 -8.74 -2.95
C PHE A 228 0.57 -9.53 -2.62
N MET A 229 0.50 -10.86 -2.62
CA MET A 229 1.63 -11.71 -2.31
C MET A 229 2.81 -11.51 -3.26
N TYR A 230 2.56 -11.38 -4.56
CA TYR A 230 3.60 -11.06 -5.53
C TYR A 230 4.31 -9.75 -5.21
N LYS A 231 3.55 -8.71 -4.83
CA LYS A 231 4.12 -7.41 -4.46
C LYS A 231 4.82 -7.46 -3.10
N GLU A 232 4.32 -8.24 -2.16
CA GLU A 232 4.94 -8.49 -0.86
C GLU A 232 6.31 -9.16 -1.01
N LEU A 233 6.40 -10.22 -1.82
CA LEU A 233 7.67 -10.89 -2.13
C LEU A 233 8.68 -9.93 -2.77
N LYS A 234 8.23 -9.08 -3.71
CA LYS A 234 9.10 -8.03 -4.28
C LYS A 234 9.55 -7.00 -3.26
N ALA A 235 8.67 -6.63 -2.32
CA ALA A 235 9.00 -5.70 -1.25
C ALA A 235 10.01 -6.33 -0.27
N MET A 236 9.86 -7.61 0.05
CA MET A 236 10.82 -8.36 0.85
C MET A 236 12.22 -8.36 0.23
N VAL A 237 12.33 -8.62 -1.08
CA VAL A 237 13.62 -8.53 -1.80
C VAL A 237 14.20 -7.12 -1.72
N TYR A 238 13.39 -6.09 -2.01
CA TYR A 238 13.83 -4.70 -1.94
C TYR A 238 14.37 -4.30 -0.56
N LEU A 239 13.71 -4.76 0.51
CA LEU A 239 14.12 -4.51 1.89
C LEU A 239 15.39 -5.29 2.25
N ALA A 240 15.48 -6.55 1.86
CA ALA A 240 16.66 -7.38 2.10
C ALA A 240 17.92 -6.80 1.43
N GLU A 241 17.82 -6.23 0.23
CA GLU A 241 18.94 -5.57 -0.45
C GLU A 241 19.45 -4.31 0.27
N ARG A 242 18.70 -3.79 1.25
CA ARG A 242 19.01 -2.55 2.00
C ARG A 242 19.34 -2.81 3.46
N LEU A 243 19.30 -4.06 3.90
CA LEU A 243 19.58 -4.51 5.26
C LEU A 243 20.80 -5.42 5.25
#